data_AF-A0A932HBP6-F1
#
_entry.id   AF-A0A932HBP6-F1
#
_cell.length_a   1.000
_cell.length_b   1.000
_cell.length_c   1.000
_cell.angle_alpha   90.00
_cell.angle_beta   90.00
_cell.angle_gamma   90.00
#
_symmetry.space_group_name_H-M   'P 1'
#
loop_
_entity.id
_entity.type
_entity.pdbx_description
1 polymer ?
#
loop_
_entity_poly.entity_id
_entity_poly.type
_entity_poly.pdbx_seq_one_letter_code
_entity_poly.pdbx_strand_id
1 'polypeptide(L)' 'MATPYQDRTIPAPQLNEGDAPYFEAATQGKLLIKYCNDCKQYHHYPRALCPFCFSDKTEWKEAKGTGTV' A
#
# COMPACT_ATOMS: atom_id res chain seq x y z
N MET A 1 -21.48 29.11 9.13
CA MET A 1 -21.59 28.92 7.66
C MET A 1 -21.18 27.50 7.36
N ALA A 2 -22.08 26.67 6.83
CA ALA A 2 -21.73 25.31 6.42
C ALA A 2 -21.18 25.36 4.99
N THR A 3 -20.03 24.75 4.75
CA THR A 3 -19.47 24.63 3.40
C THR A 3 -20.38 23.71 2.59
N PRO A 4 -21.00 24.18 1.49
CA PRO A 4 -21.86 23.34 0.68
C PRO A 4 -21.05 22.24 -0.01
N TYR A 5 -21.65 21.05 -0.16
CA TYR A 5 -21.07 19.98 -0.97
C TYR A 5 -20.85 20.49 -2.41
N GLN A 6 -19.69 20.22 -2.96
CA GLN A 6 -19.33 20.50 -4.35
C GLN A 6 -19.02 19.16 -5.00
N ASP A 7 -19.68 18.87 -6.12
CA ASP A 7 -19.29 17.76 -6.98
C ASP A 7 -17.92 18.11 -7.57
N ARG A 8 -16.89 17.37 -7.16
CA ARG A 8 -15.51 17.56 -7.61
C ARG A 8 -14.96 16.23 -8.10
N THR A 9 -14.42 16.23 -9.32
CA THR A 9 -13.65 15.09 -9.82
C THR A 9 -12.37 14.96 -9.01
N ILE A 10 -12.23 13.88 -8.23
CA ILE A 10 -11.00 13.57 -7.52
C ILE A 10 -10.14 12.72 -8.46
N PRO A 11 -8.97 13.22 -8.92
CA PRO A 11 -8.10 12.44 -9.77
C PRO A 11 -7.50 11.26 -9.01
N ALA A 12 -7.08 10.23 -9.75
CA ALA A 12 -6.32 9.13 -9.17
C ALA A 12 -5.02 9.65 -8.52
N PRO A 13 -4.56 9.03 -7.43
CA PRO A 13 -3.29 9.39 -6.82
C PRO A 13 -2.14 9.16 -7.82
N GLN A 14 -1.12 10.01 -7.74
CA GLN A 14 0.11 9.80 -8.50
C GLN A 14 0.81 8.54 -8.00
N LEU A 15 1.21 7.67 -8.92
CA LEU A 15 1.97 6.47 -8.63
C LEU A 15 3.44 6.83 -8.49
N ASN A 16 4.05 6.48 -7.36
CA ASN A 16 5.51 6.56 -7.20
C ASN A 16 6.17 5.31 -7.75
N GLU A 17 7.48 5.40 -7.97
CA GLU A 17 8.28 4.26 -8.39
C GLU A 17 8.24 3.17 -7.30
N GLY A 18 7.84 1.95 -7.68
CA GLY A 18 7.62 0.84 -6.74
C GLY A 18 6.18 0.66 -6.26
N ASP A 19 5.26 1.58 -6.59
CA ASP A 19 3.83 1.46 -6.25
C ASP A 19 3.08 0.56 -7.23
N ALA A 20 3.56 0.45 -8.47
CA ALA A 20 2.90 -0.30 -9.55
C ALA A 20 2.46 -1.72 -9.16
N PRO A 21 3.30 -2.56 -8.51
CA PRO A 21 2.89 -3.92 -8.12
C PRO A 21 1.69 -3.94 -7.17
N TYR A 22 1.57 -2.95 -6.28
CA TYR A 22 0.45 -2.84 -5.35
C TYR A 22 -0.85 -2.52 -6.08
N PHE A 23 -0.83 -1.53 -6.97
CA PHE A 23 -2.02 -1.11 -7.71
C PHE A 23 -2.43 -2.12 -8.78
N GLU A 24 -1.48 -2.77 -9.46
CA GLU A 24 -1.76 -3.86 -10.40
C GLU A 24 -2.40 -5.07 -9.69
N ALA A 25 -1.93 -5.42 -8.49
CA ALA A 25 -2.57 -6.48 -7.71
C ALA A 25 -3.97 -6.07 -7.24
N ALA A 26 -4.18 -4.80 -6.89
CA ALA A 26 -5.49 -4.28 -6.52
C ALA A 26 -6.51 -4.40 -7.66
N THR A 27 -6.11 -4.18 -8.93
CA THR A 27 -7.02 -4.40 -10.08
C THR A 27 -7.41 -5.87 -10.25
N GLN A 28 -6.62 -6.80 -9.71
CA GLN A 28 -6.88 -8.24 -9.70
C GLN A 28 -7.62 -8.72 -8.43
N GLY A 29 -8.03 -7.80 -7.55
CA GLY A 29 -8.67 -8.16 -6.27
C GLY A 29 -7.73 -8.78 -5.25
N LYS A 30 -6.41 -8.63 -5.42
CA LYS A 30 -5.40 -9.15 -4.49
C LYS A 30 -4.90 -8.05 -3.56
N LEU A 31 -4.82 -8.37 -2.27
CA LEU A 31 -4.22 -7.48 -1.27
C LEU A 31 -2.74 -7.84 -1.08
N LEU A 32 -1.85 -7.02 -1.62
CA LEU A 32 -0.42 -7.16 -1.35
C LEU A 32 0.02 -6.33 -0.14
N ILE A 33 0.87 -6.93 0.69
CA ILE A 33 1.56 -6.29 1.80
C ILE A 33 3.06 -6.47 1.65
N LYS A 34 3.85 -5.51 2.15
CA LYS A 34 5.31 -5.64 2.16
C LYS A 34 5.75 -6.44 3.39
N TYR A 35 6.77 -7.26 3.20
CA TYR A 35 7.47 -7.98 4.26
C TYR A 35 8.96 -7.68 4.21
N CYS A 36 9.56 -7.31 5.34
CA CYS A 36 11.00 -7.06 5.42
C CYS A 36 11.76 -8.34 5.79
N ASN A 37 12.75 -8.70 4.97
CA ASN A 37 13.58 -9.87 5.21
C ASN A 37 14.65 -9.67 6.30
N ASP A 38 14.98 -8.43 6.68
CA ASP A 38 15.92 -8.18 7.78
C ASP A 38 15.23 -8.15 9.15
N CYS A 39 14.19 -7.32 9.33
CA CYS A 39 13.50 -7.21 10.63
C CYS A 39 12.27 -8.12 10.79
N LYS A 40 11.92 -8.87 9.74
CA LYS A 40 10.81 -9.85 9.72
C LYS A 40 9.43 -9.26 10.02
N GLN A 41 9.26 -7.95 9.81
CA GLN A 41 7.99 -7.25 10.01
C GLN A 41 7.20 -7.10 8.71
N TYR A 42 5.88 -7.17 8.82
CA TYR A 42 4.96 -6.76 7.77
C TYR A 42 4.68 -5.27 7.89
N HIS A 43 4.55 -4.58 6.76
CA HIS A 43 4.02 -3.23 6.73
C HIS A 43 3.07 -3.02 5.56
N HIS A 44 2.03 -2.24 5.83
CA HIS A 44 1.14 -1.74 4.80
C HIS A 44 1.66 -0.40 4.29
N TYR A 45 1.28 -0.07 3.06
CA TYR A 45 1.79 1.02 2.21
C TYR A 45 3.00 0.62 1.32
N PRO A 46 2.91 0.83 -0.01
CA PRO A 46 4.01 0.60 -0.93
C PRO A 46 5.14 1.59 -0.62
N ARG A 47 6.19 1.08 0.02
CA ARG A 47 7.44 1.82 0.26
C ARG A 47 8.59 0.96 -0.20
N ALA A 48 9.63 1.60 -0.73
CA ALA A 48 10.88 0.94 -1.05
C ALA A 48 11.61 0.44 0.20
N LEU A 49 11.59 1.25 1.27
CA LEU A 49 12.29 0.98 2.53
C LEU A 49 11.32 0.56 3.63
N CYS A 50 11.78 -0.38 4.47
CA CYS A 50 11.05 -0.80 5.65
C CYS A 50 10.93 0.36 6.67
N PRO A 51 9.73 0.68 7.17
CA PRO A 51 9.55 1.78 8.13
C PRO A 51 10.12 1.49 9.53
N PHE A 52 10.46 0.22 9.82
CA PHE A 52 10.95 -0.18 11.13
C PHE A 52 12.48 -0.20 11.23
N CYS A 53 13.17 -0.62 10.17
CA CYS A 53 14.63 -0.79 10.16
C CYS A 53 15.35 -0.14 8.98
N PHE A 54 14.63 0.53 8.08
CA PHE A 54 15.15 1.19 6.87
C PHE A 54 15.87 0.28 5.88
N SER A 55 15.78 -1.04 6.04
CA SER A 55 16.26 -2.00 5.04
C SER A 55 15.46 -1.90 3.74
N ASP A 56 16.15 -2.08 2.61
CA ASP A 56 15.60 -2.19 1.26
C ASP A 56 15.22 -3.64 0.89
N LYS A 57 15.57 -4.62 1.73
CA LYS A 57 15.24 -6.05 1.53
C LYS A 57 13.77 -6.33 1.84
N THR A 58 12.88 -5.72 1.06
CA THR A 58 11.43 -5.85 1.20
C THR A 58 10.83 -6.63 0.03
N GLU A 59 9.99 -7.61 0.32
CA GLU A 59 9.29 -8.43 -0.66
C GLU A 59 7.78 -8.21 -0.59
N TRP A 60 7.08 -8.48 -1.69
CA TRP A 60 5.63 -8.45 -1.76
C TRP A 60 5.05 -9.80 -1.36
N LYS A 61 4.06 -9.81 -0.46
CA LYS A 61 3.30 -11.00 -0.06
C LYS A 61 1.82 -10.75 -0.17
N GLU A 62 1.09 -11.74 -0.68
CA GLU A 62 -0.37 -11.70 -0.71
C GLU A 62 -0.94 -11.96 0.68
N ALA A 63 -1.80 -11.06 1.15
CA ALA A 63 -2.54 -11.22 2.38
C ALA A 63 -3.82 -12.01 2.13
N LYS A 64 -4.27 -12.77 3.14
CA LYS A 64 -5.51 -13.57 3.07
C LYS A 64 -6.80 -12.73 2.97
N GLY A 65 -6.72 -11.41 3.11
CA GLY A 65 -7.88 -10.52 3.09
C GLY A 65 -8.82 -10.64 4.31
N THR A 66 -8.37 -11.29 5.38
CA THR A 66 -9.15 -11.50 6.62
C THR A 66 -8.68 -10.58 7.75
N GLY A 67 -9.58 -10.13 8.61
CA GLY A 67 -9.27 -9.31 9.79
C GLY A 67 -10.42 -9.27 10.80
N THR A 68 -10.19 -8.59 11.93
CA THR A 68 -11.19 -8.36 12.99
C THR A 68 -11.30 -6.86 13.28
N VAL A 69 -12.50 -6.39 13.63
CA VAL A 69 -12.76 -4.99 14.03
C VAL A 69 -12.70 -4.87 15.55
#